data_AF-A0A813ANZ5-F1
#
_entry.id   AF-A0A813ANZ5-F1
#
_cell.length_a   1.000
_cell.length_b   1.000
_cell.length_c   1.000
_cell.angle_alpha   90.00
_cell.angle_beta   90.00
_cell.angle_gamma   90.00
#
_symmetry.space_group_name_H-M   'P 1'
#
loop_
_entity.id
_entity.type
_entity.pdbx_description
1 polymer ?
#
loop_
_entity_poly.entity_id
_entity_poly.type
_entity_poly.pdbx_seq_one_letter_code
_entity_poly.pdbx_strand_id
1 'polypeptide(L)'
;MLETAGRSLDSGASASVKGLAATLPGRRDDGFWEDLLQKKDSVIEVPFARWEHDVYYSSDTEAPGKTYAQHGGFIEGAELFDPSIFALSMAEAAAIDPQQRLLLEAAQTAFQSAGREPEQLMESCVGVFVGQCQYDWFVMISAGDQFNPYTGTGMSASISANRISYVFGLKGRSLTCDTACSSSLVAADAALSSLRRRTAEGALAAGTNLILGPAPYIAFSQAKMLSKHGRCFTFDKSANGFARGEGVGCIFLCMADEETSRGPVGPSAARALIRGTAVNQDGRSASLTAPNGPCQQVAVRGALSEASARPSEVSLVECHGTGTALGDPIEVDALKTVLGNDSPVALGAAKTNIAHLEGSAGIAGLLKSVHMLEKRQVPSNLHFQSLNPHIDLEDFQAQIPLELYRLPGGAVVSGLSSFGFGGTNAHVTCCSTGRDSDQTASSITFRHASFPWCKTSYRCLRRKIADGSTVQYECAIKADLFKVCAEHVVFNQIVVPGVVYVEHAMEAMKTVIGSDGYLEDLAMTWPLIIPKHTDEPTALAVFLRFCQMGDKFEMRSVRGESTEMMTHCEGRLGRGLAEPSTLDLEDMYEAIQKAGLWLGPRFQAGSDLTFTNQAPACITRSPWNHP
;
A
#
# COMPACT_ATOMS: atom_id res chain seq x y z
N MET A 1 -18.72 21.84 -33.17
CA MET A 1 -19.56 22.87 -32.52
C MET A 1 -18.98 23.15 -31.15
N LEU A 2 -18.07 24.12 -31.06
CA LEU A 2 -17.56 24.66 -29.79
C LEU A 2 -17.88 26.15 -29.83
N GLU A 3 -19.08 26.53 -29.37
CA GLU A 3 -19.34 27.90 -28.98
C GLU A 3 -18.71 28.10 -27.60
N THR A 4 -17.46 28.55 -27.58
CA THR A 4 -16.81 29.08 -26.39
C THR A 4 -17.42 30.44 -26.09
N ALA A 5 -18.57 30.46 -25.42
CA ALA A 5 -19.09 31.66 -24.78
C ALA A 5 -18.15 32.03 -23.63
N GLY A 6 -17.50 33.19 -23.74
CA GLY A 6 -16.65 33.77 -22.70
C GLY A 6 -17.47 34.02 -21.42
N ARG A 7 -17.49 33.05 -20.52
CA ARG A 7 -17.87 33.24 -19.12
C ARG A 7 -16.61 33.47 -18.31
N SER A 8 -16.63 34.53 -17.50
CA SER A 8 -15.65 34.84 -16.46
C SER A 8 -15.26 33.58 -15.68
N LEU A 9 -13.96 33.37 -15.43
CA LEU A 9 -13.49 32.38 -14.46
C LEU A 9 -14.12 32.73 -13.11
N ASP A 10 -15.12 31.97 -12.69
CA ASP A 10 -15.81 32.22 -11.43
C ASP A 10 -14.92 31.70 -10.29
N SER A 11 -14.16 32.60 -9.67
CA SER A 11 -13.15 32.33 -8.64
C SER A 11 -13.73 31.87 -7.28
N GLY A 12 -14.90 31.22 -7.30
CA GLY A 12 -15.54 30.57 -6.15
C GLY A 12 -16.29 29.29 -6.50
N ALA A 13 -16.24 28.83 -7.75
CA ALA A 13 -16.93 27.62 -8.17
C ALA A 13 -16.26 26.37 -7.55
N SER A 14 -17.07 25.58 -6.85
CA SER A 14 -16.66 24.40 -6.08
C SER A 14 -16.79 23.13 -6.91
N ALA A 15 -15.94 22.14 -6.65
CA ALA A 15 -16.11 20.80 -7.21
C ALA A 15 -16.71 19.84 -6.17
N SER A 16 -17.74 19.09 -6.56
CA SER A 16 -18.33 18.02 -5.78
C SER A 16 -17.48 16.75 -5.87
N VAL A 17 -17.17 16.15 -4.73
CA VAL A 17 -16.63 14.78 -4.66
C VAL A 17 -17.81 13.81 -4.81
N LYS A 18 -17.85 13.10 -5.94
CA LYS A 18 -18.94 12.19 -6.31
C LYS A 18 -18.56 10.73 -6.11
N GLY A 19 -17.31 10.40 -6.40
CA GLY A 19 -16.81 9.03 -6.41
C GLY A 19 -15.60 8.84 -5.51
N LEU A 20 -15.66 7.74 -4.77
CA LEU A 20 -14.74 7.12 -3.83
C LEU A 20 -13.96 5.88 -4.24
N ALA A 21 -12.63 5.82 -4.19
CA ALA A 21 -11.97 4.51 -4.06
C ALA A 21 -10.62 4.60 -3.38
N ALA A 22 -10.27 3.54 -2.63
CA ALA A 22 -8.94 3.39 -2.07
C ALA A 22 -8.58 1.91 -1.88
N THR A 23 -7.30 1.61 -2.03
CA THR A 23 -6.66 0.37 -1.58
C THR A 23 -5.46 0.80 -0.73
N LEU A 24 -5.55 0.58 0.58
CA LEU A 24 -4.65 1.12 1.59
C LEU A 24 -4.00 -0.01 2.42
N PRO A 25 -2.97 0.28 3.22
CA PRO A 25 -2.26 -0.74 3.97
C PRO A 25 -3.15 -1.63 4.85
N GLY A 26 -2.91 -2.94 4.76
CA GLY A 26 -3.57 -3.96 5.55
C GLY A 26 -4.99 -4.34 5.11
N ARG A 27 -5.47 -3.85 3.94
CA ARG A 27 -6.81 -4.13 3.38
C ARG A 27 -6.84 -4.04 1.85
N ARG A 28 -7.86 -4.61 1.21
CA ARG A 28 -8.19 -4.40 -0.22
C ARG A 28 -9.59 -3.80 -0.47
N ASP A 29 -10.42 -3.76 0.57
CA ASP A 29 -11.79 -3.25 0.55
C ASP A 29 -11.87 -1.81 1.12
N ASP A 30 -13.08 -1.27 1.22
CA ASP A 30 -13.36 0.15 1.46
C ASP A 30 -13.39 0.57 2.95
N GLY A 31 -13.02 -0.30 3.88
CA GLY A 31 -13.21 -0.01 5.31
C GLY A 31 -12.11 0.82 5.99
N PHE A 32 -11.47 1.73 5.24
CA PHE A 32 -10.46 2.63 5.80
C PHE A 32 -10.99 3.44 6.99
N TRP A 33 -12.25 3.87 6.93
CA TRP A 33 -12.87 4.64 8.01
C TRP A 33 -12.99 3.83 9.30
N GLU A 34 -13.39 2.56 9.22
CA GLU A 34 -13.50 1.65 10.36
C GLU A 34 -12.12 1.42 11.00
N ASP A 35 -11.08 1.24 10.19
CA ASP A 35 -9.70 1.10 10.68
C ASP A 35 -9.25 2.35 11.47
N LEU A 36 -9.59 3.55 11.00
CA LEU A 36 -9.31 4.81 11.69
C LEU A 36 -10.05 4.89 13.04
N LEU A 37 -11.33 4.49 13.08
CA LEU A 37 -12.12 4.47 14.31
C LEU A 37 -11.60 3.45 15.33
N GLN A 38 -11.08 2.32 14.86
CA GLN A 38 -10.49 1.26 15.68
C GLN A 38 -9.04 1.55 16.11
N LYS A 39 -8.50 2.73 15.75
CA LYS A 39 -7.12 3.12 16.04
C LYS A 39 -6.09 2.12 15.50
N LYS A 40 -6.38 1.52 14.34
CA LYS A 40 -5.51 0.51 13.74
C LYS A 40 -4.20 1.15 13.24
N ASP A 41 -3.08 0.52 13.63
CA ASP A 41 -1.75 0.73 13.08
C ASP A 41 -1.52 -0.34 12.01
N SER A 42 -1.52 0.06 10.73
CA SER A 42 -1.35 -0.84 9.58
C SER A 42 0.11 -1.06 9.20
N VAL A 43 1.06 -0.59 10.01
CA VAL A 43 2.48 -0.79 9.74
C VAL A 43 2.92 -2.18 10.18
N ILE A 44 3.51 -2.92 9.24
CA ILE A 44 4.06 -4.27 9.45
C ILE A 44 5.52 -4.31 9.01
N GLU A 45 6.22 -5.39 9.35
CA GLU A 45 7.53 -5.69 8.76
C GLU A 45 7.41 -5.86 7.24
N VAL A 46 8.46 -5.51 6.51
CA VAL A 46 8.53 -5.69 5.05
C VAL A 46 8.14 -7.13 4.68
N PRO A 47 7.07 -7.34 3.89
CA PRO A 47 6.64 -8.67 3.52
C PRO A 47 7.68 -9.35 2.65
N PHE A 48 7.95 -10.63 2.92
CA PHE A 48 8.83 -11.46 2.11
C PHE A 48 8.40 -11.55 0.64
N ALA A 49 7.08 -11.41 0.38
CA ALA A 49 6.52 -11.34 -0.96
C ALA A 49 7.01 -10.14 -1.79
N ARG A 50 7.62 -9.12 -1.14
CA ARG A 50 8.19 -7.96 -1.82
C ARG A 50 9.66 -8.21 -2.18
N TRP A 51 10.53 -8.43 -1.19
CA TRP A 51 11.93 -8.81 -1.36
C TRP A 51 12.49 -9.46 -0.10
N GLU A 52 13.67 -10.08 -0.20
CA GLU A 52 14.40 -10.61 0.94
C GLU A 52 15.06 -9.48 1.74
N HIS A 53 14.33 -8.93 2.72
CA HIS A 53 14.75 -7.73 3.44
C HIS A 53 16.03 -7.90 4.26
N ASP A 54 16.28 -9.09 4.80
CA ASP A 54 17.49 -9.43 5.58
C ASP A 54 18.79 -9.17 4.79
N VAL A 55 18.77 -9.28 3.46
CA VAL A 55 19.92 -9.00 2.59
C VAL A 55 20.33 -7.52 2.63
N TYR A 56 19.37 -6.62 2.87
CA TYR A 56 19.57 -5.17 2.85
C TYR A 56 19.54 -4.55 4.25
N TYR A 57 19.06 -5.26 5.25
CA TYR A 57 18.98 -4.75 6.61
C TYR A 57 20.37 -4.63 7.26
N SER A 58 20.57 -3.57 8.03
CA SER A 58 21.67 -3.40 8.98
C SER A 58 21.23 -2.50 10.12
N SER A 59 21.56 -2.88 11.37
CA SER A 59 21.37 -1.99 12.52
C SER A 59 22.39 -0.84 12.55
N ASP A 60 23.53 -0.97 11.85
CA ASP A 60 24.47 0.12 11.64
C ASP A 60 23.89 1.09 10.61
N THR A 61 23.59 2.31 11.06
CA THR A 61 22.95 3.34 10.25
C THR A 61 23.87 3.93 9.18
N GLU A 62 25.18 3.71 9.27
CA GLU A 62 26.17 4.19 8.30
C GLU A 62 26.60 3.11 7.29
N ALA A 63 26.09 1.88 7.44
CA ALA A 63 26.46 0.78 6.56
C ALA A 63 26.08 1.07 5.09
N PRO A 64 27.04 1.14 4.15
CA PRO A 64 26.75 1.47 2.76
C PRO A 64 25.85 0.45 2.08
N GLY A 65 24.87 0.92 1.32
CA GLY A 65 23.94 0.03 0.59
C GLY A 65 22.98 -0.76 1.48
N LYS A 66 22.87 -0.39 2.76
CA LYS A 66 21.95 -1.01 3.73
C LYS A 66 20.85 -0.04 4.18
N THR A 67 19.78 -0.60 4.72
CA THR A 67 18.67 0.10 5.37
C THR A 67 18.58 -0.32 6.84
N TYR A 68 18.32 0.64 7.72
CA TYR A 68 17.99 0.34 9.13
C TYR A 68 16.49 0.22 9.36
N ALA A 69 15.67 0.65 8.40
CA ALA A 69 14.21 0.58 8.49
C ALA A 69 13.72 -0.79 7.99
N GLN A 70 12.87 -1.43 8.81
CA GLN A 70 12.32 -2.78 8.59
C GLN A 70 10.81 -2.83 8.42
N HIS A 71 10.12 -1.70 8.65
CA HIS A 71 8.67 -1.65 8.66
C HIS A 71 8.12 -0.64 7.66
N GLY A 72 6.89 -0.88 7.22
CA GLY A 72 6.10 0.01 6.39
C GLY A 72 4.63 -0.40 6.32
N GLY A 73 3.80 0.43 5.70
CA GLY A 73 2.42 0.07 5.36
C GLY A 73 2.38 -0.66 4.02
N PHE A 74 1.81 -1.85 3.97
CA PHE A 74 1.74 -2.64 2.72
C PHE A 74 0.31 -3.02 2.37
N ILE A 75 -0.04 -2.93 1.09
CA ILE A 75 -1.30 -3.42 0.54
C ILE A 75 -1.26 -4.95 0.55
N GLU A 76 -2.29 -5.56 1.13
CA GLU A 76 -2.47 -7.00 1.06
C GLU A 76 -2.82 -7.43 -0.37
N GLY A 77 -2.21 -8.51 -0.87
CA GLY A 77 -2.47 -9.02 -2.21
C GLY A 77 -2.20 -8.02 -3.33
N ALA A 78 -1.17 -7.17 -3.23
CA ALA A 78 -0.85 -6.18 -4.26
C ALA A 78 -0.50 -6.79 -5.64
N GLU A 79 -0.19 -8.09 -5.69
CA GLU A 79 0.00 -8.89 -6.89
C GLU A 79 -1.29 -9.33 -7.58
N LEU A 80 -2.42 -9.22 -6.89
CA LEU A 80 -3.72 -9.67 -7.38
C LEU A 80 -4.36 -8.61 -8.30
N PHE A 81 -4.94 -9.05 -9.41
CA PHE A 81 -5.60 -8.16 -10.37
C PHE A 81 -6.64 -8.91 -11.20
N ASP A 82 -7.77 -8.28 -11.54
CA ASP A 82 -8.74 -8.82 -12.50
C ASP A 82 -8.49 -8.22 -13.90
N PRO A 83 -7.78 -8.92 -14.79
CA PRO A 83 -7.54 -8.39 -16.14
C PRO A 83 -8.78 -8.52 -17.04
N SER A 84 -9.73 -9.39 -16.70
CA SER A 84 -10.83 -9.77 -17.58
C SER A 84 -11.85 -8.64 -17.75
N ILE A 85 -12.14 -7.91 -16.67
CA ILE A 85 -13.04 -6.75 -16.69
C ILE A 85 -12.48 -5.58 -17.50
N PHE A 86 -11.15 -5.50 -17.65
CA PHE A 86 -10.46 -4.44 -18.40
C PHE A 86 -9.99 -4.88 -19.80
N ALA A 87 -10.44 -6.05 -20.27
CA ALA A 87 -10.06 -6.63 -21.56
C ALA A 87 -8.54 -6.75 -21.77
N LEU A 88 -7.79 -6.99 -20.69
CA LEU A 88 -6.35 -7.24 -20.74
C LEU A 88 -6.06 -8.74 -20.86
N SER A 89 -5.07 -9.11 -21.68
CA SER A 89 -4.59 -10.49 -21.71
C SER A 89 -3.80 -10.82 -20.44
N MET A 90 -3.73 -12.10 -20.07
CA MET A 90 -2.89 -12.55 -18.94
C MET A 90 -1.41 -12.17 -19.12
N ALA A 91 -0.92 -12.21 -20.37
CA ALA A 91 0.47 -11.85 -20.69
C ALA A 91 0.73 -10.35 -20.50
N GLU A 92 -0.21 -9.50 -20.90
CA GLU A 92 -0.12 -8.06 -20.65
C GLU A 92 -0.23 -7.75 -19.16
N ALA A 93 -1.22 -8.35 -18.47
CA ALA A 93 -1.44 -8.17 -17.05
C ALA A 93 -0.19 -8.51 -16.24
N ALA A 94 0.53 -9.58 -16.57
CA ALA A 94 1.79 -9.96 -15.93
C ALA A 94 2.93 -8.95 -16.16
N ALA A 95 2.91 -8.21 -17.27
CA ALA A 95 3.99 -7.31 -17.70
C ALA A 95 3.80 -5.84 -17.28
N ILE A 96 2.59 -5.43 -16.87
CA ILE A 96 2.32 -4.05 -16.45
C ILE A 96 2.62 -3.82 -14.97
N ASP A 97 3.08 -2.61 -14.61
CA ASP A 97 3.33 -2.19 -13.22
C ASP A 97 2.10 -2.45 -12.33
N PRO A 98 2.25 -3.08 -11.15
CA PRO A 98 1.18 -3.20 -10.15
C PRO A 98 0.46 -1.89 -9.82
N GLN A 99 1.15 -0.75 -9.90
CA GLN A 99 0.54 0.57 -9.74
C GLN A 99 -0.54 0.84 -10.80
N GLN A 100 -0.32 0.43 -12.06
CA GLN A 100 -1.31 0.58 -13.14
C GLN A 100 -2.52 -0.35 -12.91
N ARG A 101 -2.28 -1.57 -12.43
CA ARG A 101 -3.33 -2.56 -12.13
C ARG A 101 -4.30 -2.04 -11.06
N LEU A 102 -3.75 -1.64 -9.91
CA LEU A 102 -4.53 -1.12 -8.80
C LEU A 102 -5.22 0.20 -9.14
N LEU A 103 -4.61 1.06 -9.96
CA LEU A 103 -5.25 2.27 -10.47
C LEU A 103 -6.49 1.99 -11.33
N LEU A 104 -6.49 0.93 -12.14
CA LEU A 104 -7.66 0.54 -12.94
C LEU A 104 -8.82 0.09 -12.04
N GLU A 105 -8.55 -0.76 -11.05
CA GLU A 105 -9.56 -1.20 -10.08
C GLU A 105 -10.09 -0.02 -9.24
N ALA A 106 -9.20 0.87 -8.77
CA ALA A 106 -9.59 2.06 -8.03
C ALA A 106 -10.41 3.04 -8.89
N ALA A 107 -10.05 3.24 -10.17
CA ALA A 107 -10.82 4.09 -11.08
C ALA A 107 -12.23 3.51 -11.33
N GLN A 108 -12.33 2.21 -11.60
CA GLN A 108 -13.61 1.51 -11.76
C GLN A 108 -14.51 1.69 -10.53
N THR A 109 -13.97 1.47 -9.34
CA THR A 109 -14.70 1.64 -8.06
C THR A 109 -15.09 3.10 -7.80
N ALA A 110 -14.24 4.06 -8.15
CA ALA A 110 -14.56 5.48 -8.01
C ALA A 110 -15.66 5.94 -8.98
N PHE A 111 -15.65 5.45 -10.22
CA PHE A 111 -16.72 5.75 -11.17
C PHE A 111 -18.04 5.11 -10.74
N GLN A 112 -18.02 3.84 -10.32
CA GLN A 112 -19.24 3.16 -9.89
C GLN A 112 -19.83 3.79 -8.62
N SER A 113 -19.00 4.15 -7.63
CA SER A 113 -19.48 4.87 -6.43
C SER A 113 -20.02 6.28 -6.75
N ALA A 114 -19.60 6.88 -7.86
CA ALA A 114 -20.21 8.09 -8.40
C ALA A 114 -21.53 7.83 -9.18
N GLY A 115 -21.95 6.57 -9.32
CA GLY A 115 -23.09 6.16 -10.14
C GLY A 115 -22.86 6.38 -11.63
N ARG A 116 -21.62 6.23 -12.11
CA ARG A 116 -21.26 6.31 -13.53
C ARG A 116 -21.19 4.92 -14.14
N GLU A 117 -22.08 4.67 -15.09
CA GLU A 117 -22.08 3.43 -15.87
C GLU A 117 -21.04 3.50 -17.01
N PRO A 118 -20.47 2.37 -17.44
CA PRO A 118 -19.47 2.33 -18.52
C PRO A 118 -19.89 3.06 -19.80
N GLU A 119 -21.16 2.96 -20.20
CA GLU A 119 -21.71 3.61 -21.40
C GLU A 119 -21.69 5.14 -21.29
N GLN A 120 -21.77 5.68 -20.06
CA GLN A 120 -21.71 7.12 -19.81
C GLN A 120 -20.27 7.65 -19.81
N LEU A 121 -19.29 6.78 -19.58
CA LEU A 121 -17.87 7.13 -19.60
C LEU A 121 -17.29 7.11 -21.02
N MET A 122 -17.78 6.20 -21.87
CA MET A 122 -17.30 6.07 -23.24
C MET A 122 -17.46 7.38 -24.02
N GLU A 123 -16.36 7.84 -24.64
CA GLU A 123 -16.28 9.10 -25.39
C GLU A 123 -16.58 10.38 -24.58
N SER A 124 -16.71 10.27 -23.25
CA SER A 124 -16.96 11.41 -22.35
C SER A 124 -15.75 12.32 -22.21
N CYS A 125 -15.98 13.60 -21.89
CA CYS A 125 -14.91 14.56 -21.67
C CYS A 125 -14.43 14.56 -20.21
N VAL A 126 -14.10 13.38 -19.69
CA VAL A 126 -13.54 13.19 -18.34
C VAL A 126 -12.02 13.23 -18.40
N GLY A 127 -11.39 14.08 -17.58
CA GLY A 127 -9.94 14.11 -17.41
C GLY A 127 -9.43 13.11 -16.37
N VAL A 128 -8.18 12.66 -16.51
CA VAL A 128 -7.49 11.75 -15.59
C VAL A 128 -6.17 12.37 -15.15
N PHE A 129 -5.98 12.52 -13.85
CA PHE A 129 -4.84 13.18 -13.24
C PHE A 129 -4.26 12.28 -12.15
N VAL A 130 -3.06 11.73 -12.39
CA VAL A 130 -2.44 10.76 -11.48
C VAL A 130 -1.18 11.36 -10.86
N GLY A 131 -1.08 11.30 -9.53
CA GLY A 131 0.15 11.52 -8.79
C GLY A 131 0.92 10.20 -8.60
N GLN A 132 2.19 10.15 -9.03
CA GLN A 132 3.07 9.00 -8.85
C GLN A 132 4.50 9.50 -8.75
N CYS A 133 5.28 8.99 -7.79
CA CYS A 133 6.70 9.29 -7.66
C CYS A 133 7.60 8.05 -7.57
N GLN A 134 7.00 6.87 -7.70
CA GLN A 134 7.68 5.59 -7.47
C GLN A 134 7.84 4.82 -8.77
N TYR A 135 9.08 4.35 -8.99
CA TYR A 135 9.55 3.81 -10.26
C TYR A 135 10.24 2.45 -10.11
N ASP A 136 10.00 1.74 -9.00
CA ASP A 136 10.64 0.45 -8.71
C ASP A 136 10.44 -0.55 -9.86
N TRP A 137 9.26 -0.59 -10.47
CA TRP A 137 8.97 -1.48 -11.60
C TRP A 137 9.88 -1.20 -12.81
N PHE A 138 10.06 0.08 -13.14
CA PHE A 138 10.99 0.49 -14.20
C PHE A 138 12.42 0.02 -13.91
N VAL A 139 12.89 0.22 -12.67
CA VAL A 139 14.23 -0.19 -12.24
C VAL A 139 14.39 -1.72 -12.32
N MET A 140 13.42 -2.46 -11.79
CA MET A 140 13.44 -3.93 -11.74
C MET A 140 13.44 -4.56 -13.13
N ILE A 141 12.56 -4.10 -14.01
CA ILE A 141 12.46 -4.66 -15.37
C ILE A 141 13.67 -4.25 -16.21
N SER A 142 14.18 -3.03 -16.05
CA SER A 142 15.40 -2.58 -16.75
C SER A 142 16.66 -3.31 -16.31
N ALA A 143 16.66 -3.89 -15.11
CA ALA A 143 17.76 -4.71 -14.60
C ALA A 143 17.70 -6.18 -15.08
N GLY A 144 16.59 -6.62 -15.68
CA GLY A 144 16.43 -7.96 -16.22
C GLY A 144 16.54 -8.01 -17.75
N ASP A 145 16.57 -9.23 -18.30
CA ASP A 145 16.69 -9.46 -19.75
C ASP A 145 15.35 -9.77 -20.45
N GLN A 146 14.24 -9.83 -19.70
CA GLN A 146 12.95 -10.29 -20.21
C GLN A 146 12.08 -9.12 -20.72
N PHE A 147 12.45 -8.60 -21.89
CA PHE A 147 11.63 -7.65 -22.62
C PHE A 147 10.58 -8.38 -23.47
N ASN A 148 9.36 -7.87 -23.46
CA ASN A 148 8.25 -8.33 -24.29
C ASN A 148 7.48 -7.11 -24.86
N PRO A 149 6.52 -7.32 -25.78
CA PRO A 149 5.78 -6.21 -26.41
C PRO A 149 5.04 -5.28 -25.45
N TYR A 150 4.72 -5.74 -24.23
CA TYR A 150 4.04 -4.96 -23.20
C TYR A 150 5.00 -4.23 -22.26
N THR A 151 6.30 -4.51 -22.30
CA THR A 151 7.28 -3.94 -21.38
C THR A 151 7.30 -2.41 -21.42
N GLY A 152 7.27 -1.80 -22.60
CA GLY A 152 7.32 -0.34 -22.75
C GLY A 152 6.12 0.37 -22.11
N THR A 153 4.91 -0.13 -22.36
CA THR A 153 3.69 0.43 -21.75
C THR A 153 3.56 0.05 -20.28
N GLY A 154 4.11 -1.10 -19.89
CA GLY A 154 4.08 -1.61 -18.54
C GLY A 154 4.94 -0.83 -17.54
N MET A 155 6.01 -0.16 -17.96
CA MET A 155 6.90 0.60 -17.07
C MET A 155 6.78 2.12 -17.14
N SER A 156 6.12 2.65 -18.17
CA SER A 156 6.05 4.09 -18.36
C SER A 156 5.06 4.75 -17.41
N ALA A 157 5.51 5.74 -16.63
CA ALA A 157 4.64 6.48 -15.72
C ALA A 157 3.51 7.24 -16.44
N SER A 158 3.71 7.69 -17.69
CA SER A 158 2.63 8.33 -18.46
C SER A 158 1.44 7.40 -18.70
N ILE A 159 1.67 6.09 -18.69
CA ILE A 159 0.64 5.07 -18.91
C ILE A 159 -0.26 4.90 -17.68
N SER A 160 0.16 5.30 -16.48
CA SER A 160 -0.68 5.26 -15.28
C SER A 160 -1.99 6.05 -15.48
N ALA A 161 -1.93 7.26 -16.05
CA ALA A 161 -3.13 8.01 -16.42
C ALA A 161 -3.72 7.55 -17.77
N ASN A 162 -2.88 7.37 -18.79
CA ASN A 162 -3.37 7.09 -20.15
C ASN A 162 -4.09 5.75 -20.25
N ARG A 163 -3.71 4.74 -19.48
CA ARG A 163 -4.36 3.42 -19.49
C ARG A 163 -5.78 3.50 -18.92
N ILE A 164 -6.00 4.31 -17.88
CA ILE A 164 -7.37 4.61 -17.39
C ILE A 164 -8.15 5.27 -18.53
N SER A 165 -7.64 6.35 -19.12
CA SER A 165 -8.33 7.02 -20.22
C SER A 165 -8.65 6.08 -21.38
N TYR A 166 -7.72 5.18 -21.74
CA TYR A 166 -7.91 4.19 -22.79
C TYR A 166 -8.99 3.16 -22.45
N VAL A 167 -8.89 2.52 -21.28
CA VAL A 167 -9.81 1.46 -20.84
C VAL A 167 -11.24 1.97 -20.71
N PHE A 168 -11.43 3.18 -20.20
CA PHE A 168 -12.76 3.78 -20.00
C PHE A 168 -13.23 4.65 -21.18
N GLY A 169 -12.45 4.78 -22.25
CA GLY A 169 -12.81 5.56 -23.45
C GLY A 169 -12.88 7.08 -23.22
N LEU A 170 -12.17 7.62 -22.24
CA LEU A 170 -12.24 9.02 -21.83
C LEU A 170 -11.44 9.94 -22.78
N LYS A 171 -11.97 11.12 -23.07
CA LYS A 171 -11.38 12.10 -24.01
C LYS A 171 -10.84 13.37 -23.37
N GLY A 172 -10.95 13.51 -22.06
CA GLY A 172 -10.36 14.64 -21.34
C GLY A 172 -8.84 14.55 -21.26
N ARG A 173 -8.23 15.56 -20.62
CA ARG A 173 -6.78 15.60 -20.36
C ARG A 173 -6.36 14.37 -19.57
N SER A 174 -5.27 13.70 -19.97
CA SER A 174 -4.69 12.58 -19.24
C SER A 174 -3.25 12.90 -18.90
N LEU A 175 -2.93 12.97 -17.60
CA LEU A 175 -1.58 13.32 -17.14
C LEU A 175 -1.18 12.56 -15.89
N THR A 176 0.10 12.19 -15.85
CA THR A 176 0.77 11.71 -14.64
C THR A 176 1.80 12.76 -14.23
N CYS A 177 1.87 13.09 -12.94
CA CYS A 177 2.82 14.06 -12.41
C CYS A 177 3.59 13.49 -11.22
N ASP A 178 4.85 13.91 -11.13
CA ASP A 178 5.74 13.61 -10.02
C ASP A 178 6.20 14.94 -9.39
N THR A 179 5.71 15.20 -8.19
CA THR A 179 6.20 16.25 -7.30
C THR A 179 6.54 15.64 -5.93
N ALA A 180 7.02 14.40 -5.94
CA ALA A 180 7.24 13.59 -4.74
C ALA A 180 5.97 13.46 -3.88
N CYS A 181 6.07 13.75 -2.59
CA CYS A 181 4.98 13.56 -1.62
C CYS A 181 3.72 14.41 -1.89
N SER A 182 3.83 15.50 -2.67
CA SER A 182 2.68 16.33 -3.04
C SER A 182 1.95 15.87 -4.31
N SER A 183 2.47 14.84 -5.01
CA SER A 183 2.02 14.44 -6.36
C SER A 183 0.50 14.33 -6.51
N SER A 184 -0.17 13.58 -5.63
CA SER A 184 -1.62 13.40 -5.75
C SER A 184 -2.44 14.67 -5.45
N LEU A 185 -1.95 15.60 -4.64
CA LEU A 185 -2.64 16.89 -4.44
C LEU A 185 -2.39 17.85 -5.60
N VAL A 186 -1.20 17.82 -6.20
CA VAL A 186 -0.93 18.55 -7.44
C VAL A 186 -1.79 18.00 -8.59
N ALA A 187 -1.99 16.68 -8.64
CA ALA A 187 -2.94 16.07 -9.56
C ALA A 187 -4.39 16.53 -9.32
N ALA A 188 -4.82 16.64 -8.05
CA ALA A 188 -6.14 17.17 -7.68
C ALA A 188 -6.31 18.66 -8.05
N ASP A 189 -5.28 19.48 -7.86
CA ASP A 189 -5.26 20.88 -8.30
C ASP A 189 -5.41 20.99 -9.84
N ALA A 190 -4.65 20.17 -10.58
CA ALA A 190 -4.77 20.13 -12.04
C ALA A 190 -6.16 19.66 -12.51
N ALA A 191 -6.76 18.69 -11.81
CA ALA A 191 -8.13 18.23 -12.05
C ALA A 191 -9.14 19.35 -11.82
N LEU A 192 -9.06 20.05 -10.69
CA LEU A 192 -9.93 21.18 -10.35
C LEU A 192 -9.77 22.32 -11.35
N SER A 193 -8.54 22.65 -11.76
CA SER A 193 -8.30 23.64 -12.81
C SER A 193 -8.93 23.22 -14.14
N SER A 194 -8.94 21.93 -14.49
CA SER A 194 -9.54 21.45 -15.73
C SER A 194 -11.06 21.61 -15.74
N LEU A 195 -11.70 21.32 -14.60
CA LEU A 195 -13.13 21.49 -14.38
C LEU A 195 -13.55 22.96 -14.39
N ARG A 196 -12.82 23.83 -13.67
CA ARG A 196 -13.10 25.27 -13.62
C ARG A 196 -12.97 25.95 -14.98
N ARG A 197 -12.01 25.52 -15.79
CA ARG A 197 -11.86 25.99 -17.18
C ARG A 197 -12.92 25.40 -18.13
N ARG A 198 -13.81 24.54 -17.65
CA ARG A 198 -14.83 23.81 -18.43
C ARG A 198 -14.22 23.04 -19.61
N THR A 199 -12.97 22.61 -19.45
CA THR A 199 -12.27 21.76 -20.43
C THR A 199 -12.53 20.27 -20.21
N ALA A 200 -13.20 19.94 -19.12
CA ALA A 200 -13.69 18.60 -18.79
C ALA A 200 -15.04 18.72 -18.06
N GLU A 201 -15.93 17.76 -18.26
CA GLU A 201 -17.23 17.65 -17.55
C GLU A 201 -17.12 16.81 -16.26
N GLY A 202 -16.03 16.06 -16.12
CA GLY A 202 -15.65 15.33 -14.93
C GLY A 202 -14.13 15.19 -14.85
N ALA A 203 -13.60 14.93 -13.67
CA ALA A 203 -12.18 14.67 -13.51
C ALA A 203 -11.94 13.60 -12.46
N LEU A 204 -11.14 12.61 -12.81
CA LEU A 204 -10.60 11.63 -11.89
C LEU A 204 -9.23 12.12 -11.40
N ALA A 205 -9.11 12.43 -10.11
CA ALA A 205 -7.83 12.70 -9.48
C ALA A 205 -7.42 11.46 -8.67
N ALA A 206 -6.19 11.00 -8.86
CA ALA A 206 -5.69 9.77 -8.27
C ALA A 206 -4.26 9.90 -7.75
N GLY A 207 -3.88 8.99 -6.88
CA GLY A 207 -2.52 8.82 -6.38
C GLY A 207 -2.16 7.35 -6.27
N THR A 208 -0.91 7.00 -6.54
CA THR A 208 -0.40 5.63 -6.40
C THR A 208 1.02 5.63 -5.81
N ASN A 209 1.29 4.66 -4.95
CA ASN A 209 2.62 4.36 -4.44
C ASN A 209 2.72 2.90 -4.04
N LEU A 210 3.62 2.12 -4.66
CA LEU A 210 3.86 0.71 -4.37
C LEU A 210 5.34 0.47 -4.05
N ILE A 211 5.64 -0.37 -3.07
CA ILE A 211 7.01 -0.63 -2.63
C ILE A 211 7.40 -2.02 -3.15
N LEU A 212 8.02 -2.05 -4.33
CA LEU A 212 8.35 -3.31 -5.00
C LEU A 212 9.79 -3.76 -4.71
N GLY A 213 10.67 -2.84 -4.31
CA GLY A 213 12.08 -3.15 -4.04
C GLY A 213 12.74 -2.34 -2.92
N PRO A 214 13.99 -2.70 -2.56
CA PRO A 214 14.71 -2.13 -1.42
C PRO A 214 15.35 -0.77 -1.69
N ALA A 215 15.50 -0.36 -2.95
CA ALA A 215 16.37 0.77 -3.31
C ALA A 215 15.98 2.09 -2.61
N PRO A 216 14.70 2.50 -2.54
CA PRO A 216 14.36 3.71 -1.82
C PRO A 216 14.45 3.56 -0.28
N TYR A 217 14.26 2.36 0.27
CA TYR A 217 14.52 2.11 1.70
C TYR A 217 15.99 2.39 2.05
N ILE A 218 16.90 1.93 1.20
CA ILE A 218 18.34 2.18 1.34
C ILE A 218 18.60 3.67 1.22
N ALA A 219 18.17 4.31 0.13
CA ALA A 219 18.42 5.73 -0.12
C ALA A 219 17.91 6.63 1.00
N PHE A 220 16.67 6.43 1.46
CA PHE A 220 16.07 7.22 2.54
C PHE A 220 16.69 6.92 3.91
N SER A 221 17.16 5.69 4.16
CA SER A 221 17.95 5.39 5.36
C SER A 221 19.28 6.13 5.36
N GLN A 222 19.99 6.17 4.23
CA GLN A 222 21.25 6.93 4.11
C GLN A 222 21.02 8.44 4.29
N ALA A 223 19.87 8.94 3.82
CA ALA A 223 19.45 10.33 4.02
C ALA A 223 18.84 10.60 5.42
N LYS A 224 18.79 9.61 6.32
CA LYS A 224 18.20 9.71 7.68
C LYS A 224 16.75 10.18 7.70
N MET A 225 16.00 9.87 6.65
CA MET A 225 14.59 10.27 6.51
C MET A 225 13.63 9.30 7.18
N LEU A 226 14.03 8.03 7.36
CA LEU A 226 13.16 6.98 7.88
C LEU A 226 13.19 6.89 9.41
N SER A 227 12.05 6.63 10.02
CA SER A 227 11.95 6.33 11.44
C SER A 227 12.63 5.00 11.78
N LYS A 228 13.46 4.99 12.83
CA LYS A 228 14.05 3.75 13.38
C LYS A 228 13.00 2.80 13.97
N HIS A 229 11.86 3.33 14.40
CA HIS A 229 10.75 2.55 14.95
C HIS A 229 9.69 2.22 13.88
N GLY A 230 9.92 2.64 12.64
CA GLY A 230 9.08 2.28 11.51
C GLY A 230 7.67 2.85 11.58
N ARG A 231 7.47 3.99 12.26
CA ARG A 231 6.16 4.68 12.39
C ARG A 231 6.32 6.17 12.23
N CYS A 232 5.22 6.86 11.90
CA CYS A 232 5.17 8.32 11.87
C CYS A 232 4.68 8.81 13.24
N PHE A 233 5.58 9.36 14.07
CA PHE A 233 5.24 9.90 15.40
C PHE A 233 4.83 11.37 15.29
N THR A 234 3.85 11.64 14.43
CA THR A 234 3.46 12.99 14.06
C THR A 234 3.08 13.83 15.29
N PHE A 235 3.78 14.96 15.45
CA PHE A 235 3.71 15.94 16.55
C PHE A 235 4.24 15.48 17.91
N ASP A 236 4.64 14.22 18.05
CA ASP A 236 5.18 13.70 19.32
C ASP A 236 6.66 14.05 19.49
N LYS A 237 7.13 14.15 20.74
CA LYS A 237 8.56 14.33 21.07
C LYS A 237 9.47 13.26 20.47
N SER A 238 8.94 12.08 20.15
CA SER A 238 9.66 10.96 19.55
C SER A 238 9.69 10.98 18.01
N ALA A 239 9.14 12.03 17.38
CA ALA A 239 9.26 12.30 15.94
C ALA A 239 10.71 12.19 15.46
N ASN A 240 11.00 11.20 14.63
CA ASN A 240 12.36 10.83 14.22
C ASN A 240 12.47 10.38 12.75
N GLY A 241 11.49 10.72 11.92
CA GLY A 241 11.39 10.29 10.53
C GLY A 241 10.05 9.65 10.21
N PHE A 242 9.84 9.30 8.95
CA PHE A 242 8.60 8.64 8.51
C PHE A 242 8.80 7.14 8.28
N ALA A 243 7.69 6.39 8.28
CA ALA A 243 7.63 5.05 7.73
C ALA A 243 7.12 5.11 6.28
N ARG A 244 7.63 4.28 5.38
CA ARG A 244 7.10 4.21 4.00
C ARG A 244 5.78 3.43 3.98
N GLY A 245 4.89 3.75 3.05
CA GLY A 245 3.65 3.02 2.88
C GLY A 245 3.19 2.89 1.43
N GLU A 246 2.43 1.84 1.14
CA GLU A 246 1.77 1.59 -0.13
C GLU A 246 0.34 2.13 -0.12
N GLY A 247 -0.15 2.63 -1.25
CA GLY A 247 -1.52 3.10 -1.33
C GLY A 247 -1.92 3.53 -2.73
N VAL A 248 -3.15 3.18 -3.12
CA VAL A 248 -3.81 3.72 -4.30
C VAL A 248 -5.11 4.37 -3.88
N GLY A 249 -5.40 5.56 -4.40
CA GLY A 249 -6.65 6.27 -4.13
C GLY A 249 -7.12 7.04 -5.34
N CYS A 250 -8.44 7.14 -5.49
CA CYS A 250 -9.11 7.88 -6.54
C CYS A 250 -10.28 8.69 -5.96
N ILE A 251 -10.45 9.90 -6.46
CA ILE A 251 -11.69 10.66 -6.33
C ILE A 251 -12.21 11.09 -7.69
N PHE A 252 -13.52 11.00 -7.88
CA PHE A 252 -14.19 11.53 -9.06
C PHE A 252 -14.89 12.85 -8.73
N LEU A 253 -14.58 13.88 -9.51
CA LEU A 253 -14.99 15.27 -9.32
C LEU A 253 -15.89 15.75 -10.46
N CYS A 254 -16.94 16.50 -10.11
CA CYS A 254 -17.76 17.27 -11.04
C CYS A 254 -17.96 18.69 -10.50
N MET A 255 -18.25 19.66 -11.37
CA MET A 255 -18.57 21.01 -10.88
C MET A 255 -19.91 21.02 -10.14
N ALA A 256 -19.97 21.66 -8.97
CA ALA A 256 -21.15 21.66 -8.12
C ALA A 256 -22.35 22.40 -8.74
N ASP A 257 -22.11 23.40 -9.60
CA ASP A 257 -23.15 24.19 -10.24
C ASP A 257 -23.85 23.45 -11.42
N GLU A 258 -23.18 22.48 -12.01
CA GLU A 258 -23.75 21.59 -13.03
C GLU A 258 -24.84 20.70 -12.44
N GLU A 259 -24.76 20.33 -11.15
CA GLU A 259 -25.80 19.57 -10.45
C GLU A 259 -27.13 20.33 -10.39
N THR A 260 -27.09 21.65 -10.25
CA THR A 260 -28.28 22.52 -10.19
C THR A 260 -28.87 22.86 -11.56
N SER A 261 -28.06 22.87 -12.62
CA SER A 261 -28.44 23.45 -13.93
C SER A 261 -28.76 22.44 -15.02
N ARG A 262 -28.19 21.23 -14.98
CA ARG A 262 -28.42 20.17 -15.99
C ARG A 262 -29.09 18.92 -15.42
N GLY A 263 -29.52 18.97 -14.16
CA GLY A 263 -29.85 17.78 -13.37
C GLY A 263 -28.58 17.09 -12.87
N PRO A 264 -28.71 16.05 -12.02
CA PRO A 264 -27.56 15.37 -11.42
C PRO A 264 -26.64 14.82 -12.51
N VAL A 265 -25.38 15.26 -12.51
CA VAL A 265 -24.29 14.61 -13.24
C VAL A 265 -23.99 13.29 -12.50
N GLY A 266 -24.85 12.29 -12.73
CA GLY A 266 -24.92 11.02 -11.98
C GLY A 266 -25.87 11.06 -10.78
N PRO A 267 -26.49 9.93 -10.38
CA PRO A 267 -27.47 9.85 -9.29
C PRO A 267 -26.87 10.05 -7.88
N SER A 268 -25.54 9.94 -7.75
CA SER A 268 -24.84 10.04 -6.47
C SER A 268 -24.84 11.48 -5.94
N ALA A 269 -25.22 11.70 -4.68
CA ALA A 269 -25.07 13.00 -4.02
C ALA A 269 -23.59 13.38 -3.81
N ALA A 270 -23.29 14.68 -3.70
CA ALA A 270 -21.95 15.12 -3.31
C ALA A 270 -21.63 14.66 -1.88
N ARG A 271 -20.43 14.10 -1.68
CA ARG A 271 -19.90 13.63 -0.39
C ARG A 271 -19.20 14.75 0.38
N ALA A 272 -18.45 15.58 -0.34
CA ALA A 272 -17.82 16.80 0.13
C ALA A 272 -17.63 17.77 -1.05
N LEU A 273 -17.26 19.01 -0.76
CA LEU A 273 -16.90 20.01 -1.77
C LEU A 273 -15.42 20.35 -1.66
N ILE A 274 -14.70 20.36 -2.78
CA ILE A 274 -13.38 20.99 -2.89
C ILE A 274 -13.60 22.44 -3.32
N ARG A 275 -13.22 23.36 -2.42
CA ARG A 275 -13.48 24.79 -2.55
C ARG A 275 -12.30 25.56 -3.10
N GLY A 276 -11.08 25.14 -2.77
CA GLY A 276 -9.87 25.81 -3.21
C GLY A 276 -8.65 24.91 -3.10
N THR A 277 -7.69 25.12 -3.98
CA THR A 277 -6.38 24.48 -3.99
C THR A 277 -5.31 25.53 -4.21
N ALA A 278 -4.11 25.28 -3.70
CA ALA A 278 -2.95 26.09 -4.02
C ALA A 278 -1.71 25.23 -4.05
N VAL A 279 -0.89 25.44 -5.09
CA VAL A 279 0.40 24.78 -5.28
C VAL A 279 1.46 25.85 -5.43
N ASN A 280 2.57 25.73 -4.68
CA ASN A 280 3.72 26.61 -4.81
C ASN A 280 5.05 25.84 -4.63
N GLN A 281 6.15 26.59 -4.52
CA GLN A 281 7.49 26.04 -4.35
C GLN A 281 8.24 26.77 -3.22
N ASP A 282 9.04 26.02 -2.46
CA ASP A 282 9.90 26.52 -1.38
C ASP A 282 10.99 27.47 -1.90
N GLY A 283 11.35 27.33 -3.17
CA GLY A 283 12.41 28.13 -3.78
C GLY A 283 13.77 27.84 -3.14
N ARG A 284 14.53 28.88 -2.80
CA ARG A 284 15.82 28.73 -2.12
C ARG A 284 15.61 28.64 -0.61
N SER A 285 15.57 27.42 -0.07
CA SER A 285 15.54 27.13 1.37
C SER A 285 16.94 26.74 1.90
N ALA A 286 17.02 26.28 3.16
CA ALA A 286 18.28 25.93 3.82
C ALA A 286 19.03 24.76 3.15
N SER A 287 18.31 23.85 2.50
CA SER A 287 18.81 22.79 1.64
C SER A 287 17.70 22.37 0.70
N LEU A 288 18.00 21.66 -0.40
CA LEU A 288 16.98 21.19 -1.35
C LEU A 288 15.83 20.44 -0.67
N THR A 289 16.12 19.72 0.42
CA THR A 289 15.15 18.89 1.14
C THR A 289 14.63 19.51 2.44
N ALA A 290 15.03 20.75 2.76
CA ALA A 290 14.54 21.45 3.95
C ALA A 290 13.24 22.17 3.62
N PRO A 291 12.16 21.96 4.40
CA PRO A 291 10.89 22.64 4.19
C PRO A 291 10.99 24.15 4.47
N ASN A 292 10.10 24.93 3.86
CA ASN A 292 10.04 26.39 4.05
C ASN A 292 8.68 26.84 4.63
N GLY A 293 8.66 27.19 5.92
CA GLY A 293 7.45 27.63 6.63
C GLY A 293 6.70 28.78 5.94
N PRO A 294 7.36 29.91 5.59
CA PRO A 294 6.73 30.97 4.81
C PRO A 294 6.06 30.50 3.51
N CYS A 295 6.67 29.58 2.77
CA CYS A 295 6.06 29.03 1.56
C CYS A 295 4.84 28.14 1.87
N GLN A 296 4.88 27.35 2.94
CA GLN A 296 3.70 26.61 3.41
C GLN A 296 2.56 27.56 3.79
N GLN A 297 2.85 28.67 4.48
CA GLN A 297 1.84 29.69 4.79
C GLN A 297 1.21 30.29 3.53
N VAL A 298 2.00 30.55 2.47
CA VAL A 298 1.49 31.04 1.18
C VAL A 298 0.55 30.03 0.53
N ALA A 299 0.90 28.73 0.56
CA ALA A 299 0.02 27.67 0.06
C ALA A 299 -1.31 27.62 0.84
N VAL A 300 -1.28 27.63 2.18
CA VAL A 300 -2.50 27.63 3.00
C VAL A 300 -3.36 28.88 2.72
N ARG A 301 -2.77 30.08 2.71
CA ARG A 301 -3.49 31.33 2.39
C ARG A 301 -4.07 31.31 0.98
N GLY A 302 -3.34 30.78 0.00
CA GLY A 302 -3.79 30.66 -1.37
C GLY A 302 -5.04 29.79 -1.50
N ALA A 303 -5.03 28.61 -0.88
CA ALA A 303 -6.16 27.69 -0.91
C ALA A 303 -7.39 28.23 -0.15
N LEU A 304 -7.19 28.95 0.97
CA LEU A 304 -8.27 29.63 1.68
C LEU A 304 -8.87 30.78 0.86
N SER A 305 -7.99 31.57 0.23
CA SER A 305 -8.42 32.67 -0.65
C SER A 305 -9.24 32.13 -1.83
N GLU A 306 -8.80 31.06 -2.48
CA GLU A 306 -9.53 30.46 -3.60
C GLU A 306 -10.85 29.82 -3.14
N ALA A 307 -10.90 29.30 -1.91
CA ALA A 307 -12.12 28.80 -1.31
C ALA A 307 -13.12 29.91 -0.88
N SER A 308 -12.68 31.16 -0.83
CA SER A 308 -13.37 32.27 -0.16
C SER A 308 -13.70 31.94 1.30
N ALA A 309 -12.77 31.26 1.98
CA ALA A 309 -12.91 30.84 3.37
C ALA A 309 -12.01 31.68 4.29
N ARG A 310 -12.52 32.02 5.47
CA ARG A 310 -11.75 32.69 6.51
C ARG A 310 -10.94 31.66 7.30
N PRO A 311 -9.75 32.01 7.81
CA PRO A 311 -8.97 31.09 8.62
C PRO A 311 -9.72 30.57 9.86
N SER A 312 -10.54 31.42 10.49
CA SER A 312 -11.39 31.08 11.64
C SER A 312 -12.50 30.06 11.34
N GLU A 313 -12.75 29.73 10.08
CA GLU A 313 -13.76 28.73 9.67
C GLU A 313 -13.17 27.32 9.59
N VAL A 314 -11.84 27.19 9.52
CA VAL A 314 -11.15 25.90 9.43
C VAL A 314 -11.27 25.17 10.77
N SER A 315 -12.02 24.07 10.77
CA SER A 315 -12.29 23.28 11.97
C SER A 315 -11.29 22.13 12.17
N LEU A 316 -10.66 21.69 11.09
CA LEU A 316 -9.66 20.62 11.12
C LEU A 316 -8.64 20.76 9.98
N VAL A 317 -7.43 20.26 10.19
CA VAL A 317 -6.40 20.14 9.16
C VAL A 317 -5.85 18.72 9.19
N GLU A 318 -5.98 18.04 8.05
CA GLU A 318 -5.22 16.83 7.76
C GLU A 318 -3.82 17.27 7.29
N CYS A 319 -2.86 17.18 8.19
CA CYS A 319 -1.52 17.71 7.98
C CYS A 319 -0.68 16.80 7.06
N HIS A 320 0.37 17.38 6.49
CA HIS A 320 1.44 16.59 5.87
C HIS A 320 2.08 15.68 6.93
N GLY A 321 2.42 16.21 8.11
CA GLY A 321 2.58 15.47 9.36
C GLY A 321 3.38 14.17 9.24
N THR A 322 4.63 14.26 8.77
CA THR A 322 5.48 13.09 8.51
C THR A 322 6.14 12.51 9.76
N GLY A 323 6.03 13.16 10.93
CA GLY A 323 6.70 12.69 12.14
C GLY A 323 8.19 12.98 12.11
N THR A 324 8.60 14.06 11.45
CA THR A 324 10.00 14.49 11.40
C THR A 324 10.26 15.55 12.45
N ALA A 325 11.42 15.48 13.12
CA ALA A 325 11.78 16.39 14.20
C ALA A 325 11.76 17.88 13.78
N LEU A 326 12.08 18.16 12.51
CA LEU A 326 12.12 19.52 11.95
C LEU A 326 10.83 19.90 11.20
N GLY A 327 10.23 18.98 10.44
CA GLY A 327 9.09 19.29 9.57
C GLY A 327 7.81 19.55 10.35
N ASP A 328 7.55 18.78 11.41
CA ASP A 328 6.33 18.93 12.22
C ASP A 328 6.26 20.34 12.89
N PRO A 329 7.33 20.86 13.54
CA PRO A 329 7.36 22.25 14.01
C PRO A 329 7.08 23.30 12.93
N ILE A 330 7.70 23.16 11.76
CA ILE A 330 7.56 24.13 10.66
C ILE A 330 6.12 24.15 10.14
N GLU A 331 5.50 22.98 10.00
CA GLU A 331 4.11 22.88 9.54
C GLU A 331 3.13 23.47 10.57
N VAL A 332 3.29 23.13 11.85
CA VAL A 332 2.38 23.66 12.89
C VAL A 332 2.54 25.17 13.04
N ASP A 333 3.76 25.71 12.97
CA ASP A 333 4.00 27.16 13.01
C ASP A 333 3.38 27.88 11.79
N ALA A 334 3.49 27.28 10.60
CA ALA A 334 2.85 27.80 9.40
C ALA A 334 1.32 27.83 9.54
N LEU A 335 0.71 26.77 10.07
CA LEU A 335 -0.72 26.70 10.34
C LEU A 335 -1.15 27.71 11.41
N LYS A 336 -0.44 27.78 12.55
CA LYS A 336 -0.66 28.77 13.61
C LYS A 336 -0.66 30.20 13.06
N THR A 337 0.34 30.53 12.25
CA THR A 337 0.50 31.87 11.65
C THR A 337 -0.65 32.24 10.71
N VAL A 338 -1.24 31.27 10.00
CA VAL A 338 -2.33 31.53 9.04
C VAL A 338 -3.70 31.47 9.70
N LEU A 339 -3.93 30.50 10.58
CA LEU A 339 -5.23 30.25 11.22
C LEU A 339 -5.48 31.16 12.42
N GLY A 340 -4.44 31.62 13.10
CA GLY A 340 -4.56 32.47 14.28
C GLY A 340 -5.19 31.73 15.47
N ASN A 341 -5.69 32.49 16.44
CA ASN A 341 -6.18 31.97 17.72
C ASN A 341 -7.71 32.09 17.91
N ASP A 342 -8.43 32.52 16.87
CA ASP A 342 -9.84 32.91 16.97
C ASP A 342 -10.79 31.71 17.15
N SER A 343 -10.39 30.53 16.66
CA SER A 343 -11.22 29.32 16.65
C SER A 343 -10.40 28.06 16.94
N PRO A 344 -10.97 27.05 17.63
CA PRO A 344 -10.36 25.72 17.75
C PRO A 344 -10.17 25.02 16.40
N VAL A 345 -9.04 24.34 16.24
CA VAL A 345 -8.74 23.53 15.05
C VAL A 345 -8.18 22.16 15.45
N ALA A 346 -8.73 21.08 14.89
CA ALA A 346 -8.19 19.74 15.10
C ALA A 346 -7.04 19.46 14.11
N LEU A 347 -5.88 19.01 14.59
CA LEU A 347 -4.74 18.62 13.76
C LEU A 347 -4.53 17.11 13.83
N GLY A 348 -4.27 16.48 12.69
CA GLY A 348 -3.93 15.06 12.63
C GLY A 348 -3.33 14.66 11.29
N ALA A 349 -2.80 13.43 11.22
CA ALA A 349 -2.29 12.87 9.98
C ALA A 349 -2.61 11.38 9.87
N ALA A 350 -3.16 10.96 8.72
CA ALA A 350 -3.40 9.57 8.35
C ALA A 350 -2.09 8.75 8.38
N LYS A 351 -0.94 9.41 8.21
CA LYS A 351 0.38 8.76 8.25
C LYS A 351 0.66 8.04 9.55
N THR A 352 0.00 8.44 10.65
CA THR A 352 0.10 7.74 11.93
C THR A 352 -0.57 6.36 11.92
N ASN A 353 -1.54 6.11 11.02
CA ASN A 353 -2.21 4.83 10.85
C ASN A 353 -1.62 3.98 9.73
N ILE A 354 -1.31 4.61 8.59
CA ILE A 354 -1.00 3.91 7.33
C ILE A 354 0.38 4.24 6.76
N ALA A 355 1.28 4.80 7.57
CA ALA A 355 2.59 5.28 7.13
C ALA A 355 2.50 6.37 6.05
N HIS A 356 3.65 6.82 5.54
CA HIS A 356 3.73 7.83 4.49
C HIS A 356 3.60 7.19 3.11
N LEU A 357 2.45 7.38 2.46
CA LEU A 357 2.17 6.83 1.12
C LEU A 357 2.82 7.60 -0.04
N GLU A 358 3.87 8.38 0.22
CA GLU A 358 4.65 9.15 -0.77
C GLU A 358 3.75 9.84 -1.82
N GLY A 359 3.81 9.45 -3.09
CA GLY A 359 3.04 10.05 -4.20
C GLY A 359 1.52 9.94 -4.05
N SER A 360 1.04 9.03 -3.20
CA SER A 360 -0.36 8.78 -2.85
C SER A 360 -0.77 9.38 -1.49
N ALA A 361 0.16 10.00 -0.76
CA ALA A 361 -0.11 10.50 0.59
C ALA A 361 -1.22 11.56 0.63
N GLY A 362 -1.27 12.42 -0.39
CA GLY A 362 -2.29 13.46 -0.50
C GLY A 362 -3.69 12.90 -0.72
N ILE A 363 -3.85 11.91 -1.61
CA ILE A 363 -5.17 11.34 -1.92
C ILE A 363 -5.71 10.54 -0.73
N ALA A 364 -4.84 9.84 0.01
CA ALA A 364 -5.22 9.18 1.25
C ALA A 364 -5.70 10.17 2.32
N GLY A 365 -4.99 11.30 2.48
CA GLY A 365 -5.43 12.40 3.35
C GLY A 365 -6.76 13.00 2.90
N LEU A 366 -6.98 13.14 1.59
CA LEU A 366 -8.23 13.67 1.03
C LEU A 366 -9.41 12.72 1.29
N LEU A 367 -9.22 11.41 1.10
CA LEU A 367 -10.20 10.38 1.44
C LEU A 367 -10.57 10.44 2.93
N LYS A 368 -9.58 10.53 3.82
CA LYS A 368 -9.82 10.72 5.26
C LYS A 368 -10.61 12.01 5.52
N SER A 369 -10.21 13.13 4.92
CA SER A 369 -10.91 14.42 5.06
C SER A 369 -12.36 14.36 4.61
N VAL A 370 -12.66 13.71 3.49
CA VAL A 370 -14.05 13.51 3.04
C VAL A 370 -14.85 12.73 4.09
N HIS A 371 -14.33 11.63 4.62
CA HIS A 371 -15.02 10.89 5.69
C HIS A 371 -15.17 11.70 6.98
N MET A 372 -14.15 12.47 7.39
CA MET A 372 -14.24 13.34 8.58
C MET A 372 -15.33 14.40 8.42
N LEU A 373 -15.48 14.98 7.22
CA LEU A 373 -16.53 15.95 6.89
C LEU A 373 -17.92 15.32 6.88
N GLU A 374 -18.08 14.14 6.28
CA GLU A 374 -19.35 13.42 6.22
C GLU A 374 -19.82 12.95 7.61
N LYS A 375 -18.91 12.35 8.37
CA LYS A 375 -19.23 11.76 9.69
C LYS A 375 -19.13 12.78 10.82
N ARG A 376 -18.67 14.01 10.53
CA ARG A 376 -18.43 15.10 11.50
C ARG A 376 -17.56 14.65 12.67
N GLN A 377 -16.54 13.86 12.38
CA GLN A 377 -15.69 13.21 13.37
C GLN A 377 -14.24 13.27 12.92
N VAL A 378 -13.32 13.50 13.86
CA VAL A 378 -11.88 13.46 13.64
C VAL A 378 -11.31 12.27 14.42
N PRO A 379 -10.80 11.22 13.75
CA PRO A 379 -10.15 10.08 14.40
C PRO A 379 -8.90 10.48 15.18
N SER A 380 -8.46 9.60 16.08
CA SER A 380 -7.25 9.82 16.88
C SER A 380 -5.99 9.88 16.02
N ASN A 381 -5.06 10.77 16.37
CA ASN A 381 -3.70 10.82 15.84
C ASN A 381 -2.82 9.83 16.63
N LEU A 382 -2.44 8.71 16.00
CA LEU A 382 -1.75 7.64 16.70
C LEU A 382 -0.32 8.06 17.12
N HIS A 383 0.21 7.33 18.10
CA HIS A 383 1.57 7.48 18.63
C HIS A 383 1.88 8.83 19.29
N PHE A 384 0.89 9.71 19.44
CA PHE A 384 1.01 10.95 20.20
C PHE A 384 0.87 10.67 21.70
N GLN A 385 1.90 10.98 22.48
CA GLN A 385 1.95 10.84 23.94
C GLN A 385 2.39 12.14 24.62
N SER A 386 3.31 12.88 24.01
CA SER A 386 3.86 14.12 24.54
C SER A 386 4.23 15.02 23.38
N LEU A 387 3.78 16.28 23.43
CA LEU A 387 4.07 17.26 22.38
C LEU A 387 5.58 17.41 22.15
N ASN A 388 5.98 17.48 20.89
CA ASN A 388 7.35 17.82 20.51
C ASN A 388 7.70 19.20 21.09
N PRO A 389 8.80 19.34 21.87
CA PRO A 389 9.16 20.60 22.54
C PRO A 389 9.51 21.74 21.58
N HIS A 390 9.68 21.46 20.29
CA HIS A 390 9.87 22.48 19.25
C HIS A 390 8.55 23.00 18.65
N ILE A 391 7.41 22.39 19.01
CA ILE A 391 6.08 22.87 18.62
C ILE A 391 5.55 23.78 19.72
N ASP A 392 5.26 25.03 19.36
CA ASP A 392 4.65 26.00 20.26
C ASP A 392 3.16 26.21 19.94
N LEU A 393 2.30 25.74 20.84
CA LEU A 393 0.84 25.90 20.77
C LEU A 393 0.31 27.08 21.59
N GLU A 394 1.18 27.88 22.24
CA GLU A 394 0.74 29.09 22.95
C GLU A 394 -0.01 30.02 21.98
N ASP A 395 -1.18 30.53 22.36
CA ASP A 395 -2.04 31.32 21.47
C ASP A 395 -2.41 30.63 20.14
N PHE A 396 -2.49 29.29 20.14
CA PHE A 396 -3.06 28.52 19.05
C PHE A 396 -3.98 27.44 19.61
N GLN A 397 -5.30 27.57 19.41
CA GLN A 397 -6.31 26.60 19.90
C GLN A 397 -6.30 25.26 19.13
N ALA A 398 -5.12 24.73 18.82
CA ALA A 398 -4.96 23.44 18.17
C ALA A 398 -5.23 22.29 19.13
N GLN A 399 -6.02 21.32 18.68
CA GLN A 399 -6.32 20.08 19.37
C GLN A 399 -5.71 18.93 18.58
N ILE A 400 -4.90 18.08 19.22
CA ILE A 400 -4.39 16.84 18.63
C ILE A 400 -5.19 15.68 19.24
N PRO A 401 -6.17 15.10 18.52
CA PRO A 401 -7.09 14.14 19.12
C PRO A 401 -6.40 12.83 19.52
N LEU A 402 -6.51 12.43 20.79
CA LEU A 402 -6.14 11.09 21.28
C LEU A 402 -7.31 10.09 21.22
N GLU A 403 -8.51 10.64 21.20
CA GLU A 403 -9.79 9.96 21.08
C GLU A 403 -10.59 10.58 19.93
N LEU A 404 -11.65 9.89 19.50
CA LEU A 404 -12.56 10.40 18.47
C LEU A 404 -13.13 11.77 18.88
N TYR A 405 -12.80 12.81 18.12
CA TYR A 405 -13.26 14.17 18.37
C TYR A 405 -14.47 14.50 17.49
N ARG A 406 -15.57 14.97 18.06
CA ARG A 406 -16.78 15.35 17.31
C ARG A 406 -16.72 16.82 16.92
N LEU A 407 -16.96 17.09 15.63
CA LEU A 407 -16.98 18.44 15.09
C LEU A 407 -18.30 19.15 15.44
N PRO A 408 -18.28 20.49 15.59
CA PRO A 408 -19.48 21.26 15.91
C PRO A 408 -20.55 21.18 14.82
N GLY A 409 -21.78 21.60 15.16
CA GLY A 409 -22.87 21.74 14.20
C GLY A 409 -22.60 22.84 13.16
N GLY A 410 -23.26 22.77 11.99
CA GLY A 410 -23.07 23.75 10.89
C GLY A 410 -22.09 23.30 9.81
N ALA A 411 -21.74 24.18 8.86
CA ALA A 411 -20.81 23.85 7.79
C ALA A 411 -19.39 23.68 8.35
N VAL A 412 -18.76 22.55 8.04
CA VAL A 412 -17.38 22.25 8.46
C VAL A 412 -16.43 22.52 7.30
N VAL A 413 -15.37 23.28 7.56
CA VAL A 413 -14.26 23.50 6.60
C VAL A 413 -13.03 22.75 7.09
N SER A 414 -12.35 22.06 6.19
CA SER A 414 -11.10 21.35 6.47
C SER A 414 -9.97 21.82 5.55
N GLY A 415 -8.76 21.91 6.08
CA GLY A 415 -7.53 21.99 5.30
C GLY A 415 -6.89 20.62 5.11
N LEU A 416 -6.14 20.45 4.03
CA LEU A 416 -5.30 19.28 3.77
C LEU A 416 -3.98 19.72 3.15
N SER A 417 -2.87 19.36 3.80
CA SER A 417 -1.51 19.69 3.34
C SER A 417 -0.77 18.49 2.78
N SER A 418 0.00 18.68 1.71
CA SER A 418 1.06 17.75 1.33
C SER A 418 2.26 18.48 0.74
N PHE A 419 3.45 18.23 1.29
CA PHE A 419 4.68 18.94 0.95
C PHE A 419 5.71 17.96 0.39
N GLY A 420 6.08 18.13 -0.87
CA GLY A 420 7.09 17.31 -1.54
C GLY A 420 8.49 17.62 -1.00
N PHE A 421 9.32 16.60 -0.80
CA PHE A 421 10.69 16.80 -0.30
C PHE A 421 11.57 17.65 -1.22
N GLY A 422 11.17 17.87 -2.49
CA GLY A 422 11.81 18.79 -3.43
C GLY A 422 11.27 20.24 -3.37
N GLY A 423 10.44 20.56 -2.38
CA GLY A 423 9.94 21.91 -2.10
C GLY A 423 8.59 22.26 -2.71
N THR A 424 7.96 21.38 -3.51
CA THR A 424 6.62 21.65 -4.04
C THR A 424 5.58 21.46 -2.94
N ASN A 425 4.86 22.52 -2.57
CA ASN A 425 3.81 22.44 -1.56
C ASN A 425 2.44 22.44 -2.23
N ALA A 426 1.51 21.65 -1.70
CA ALA A 426 0.11 21.69 -2.09
C ALA A 426 -0.78 21.77 -0.84
N HIS A 427 -1.81 22.62 -0.90
CA HIS A 427 -2.85 22.69 0.11
C HIS A 427 -4.24 22.66 -0.54
N VAL A 428 -5.19 21.97 0.08
CA VAL A 428 -6.58 21.84 -0.39
C VAL A 428 -7.53 22.26 0.73
N THR A 429 -8.50 23.11 0.40
CA THR A 429 -9.61 23.48 1.28
C THR A 429 -10.87 22.73 0.85
N CYS A 430 -11.43 21.92 1.75
CA CYS A 430 -12.69 21.20 1.55
C CYS A 430 -13.77 21.68 2.52
N CYS A 431 -15.03 21.45 2.19
CA CYS A 431 -16.13 21.64 3.13
C CYS A 431 -17.22 20.57 3.04
N SER A 432 -17.96 20.41 4.14
CA SER A 432 -19.13 19.53 4.21
C SER A 432 -20.26 20.04 3.30
N THR A 433 -21.03 19.13 2.72
CA THR A 433 -22.19 19.48 1.87
C THR A 433 -23.42 19.97 2.65
N GLY A 434 -23.41 19.82 3.98
CA GLY A 434 -24.55 20.17 4.85
C GLY A 434 -25.74 19.21 4.74
N ARG A 435 -25.59 18.11 4.00
CA ARG A 435 -26.57 17.01 3.89
C ARG A 435 -25.90 15.73 4.37
N ASP A 436 -26.64 14.89 5.08
CA ASP A 436 -26.18 13.53 5.37
C ASP A 436 -26.23 12.72 4.07
N SER A 437 -25.08 12.20 3.64
CA SER A 437 -24.99 11.32 2.47
C SER A 437 -25.31 9.88 2.90
N ASP A 438 -26.56 9.47 2.69
CA ASP A 438 -26.99 8.08 2.90
C ASP A 438 -26.70 7.22 1.66
N GLN A 439 -25.45 7.25 1.19
CA GLN A 439 -25.03 6.43 0.06
C GLN A 439 -24.57 5.06 0.53
N THR A 440 -25.33 4.05 0.18
CA THR A 440 -24.88 2.66 0.19
C THR A 440 -23.85 2.49 -0.94
N ALA A 441 -22.60 2.17 -0.60
CA ALA A 441 -21.59 1.81 -1.58
C ALA A 441 -22.06 0.57 -2.35
N SER A 442 -22.13 0.66 -3.68
CA SER A 442 -22.21 -0.54 -4.52
C SER A 442 -20.84 -1.21 -4.49
N SER A 443 -20.75 -2.46 -4.02
CA SER A 443 -19.50 -3.21 -4.02
C SER A 443 -19.28 -3.88 -5.37
N ILE A 444 -18.17 -3.60 -6.03
CA ILE A 444 -17.70 -4.40 -7.18
C ILE A 444 -16.99 -5.63 -6.65
N THR A 445 -17.26 -6.78 -7.25
CA THR A 445 -16.49 -7.99 -7.02
C THR A 445 -15.54 -8.20 -8.19
N PHE A 446 -14.24 -8.12 -7.92
CA PHE A 446 -13.19 -8.44 -8.88
C PHE A 446 -12.85 -9.93 -8.84
N ARG A 447 -12.60 -10.54 -10.00
CA ARG A 447 -12.12 -11.92 -10.13
C ARG A 447 -10.60 -11.91 -10.23
N HIS A 448 -9.97 -11.72 -9.08
CA HIS A 448 -8.52 -11.56 -9.00
C HIS A 448 -7.77 -12.83 -9.44
N ALA A 449 -6.79 -12.64 -10.33
CA ALA A 449 -5.71 -13.58 -10.60
C ALA A 449 -4.39 -13.04 -10.02
N SER A 450 -3.45 -13.92 -9.71
CA SER A 450 -2.16 -13.54 -9.12
C SER A 450 -1.09 -13.28 -10.17
N PHE A 451 -0.40 -12.13 -10.05
CA PHE A 451 0.68 -11.68 -10.93
C PHE A 451 1.90 -11.22 -10.12
N PRO A 452 2.59 -12.16 -9.44
CA PRO A 452 3.74 -11.84 -8.59
C PRO A 452 4.91 -11.30 -9.42
N TRP A 453 5.54 -10.23 -8.93
CA TRP A 453 6.75 -9.65 -9.53
C TRP A 453 8.03 -10.15 -8.90
N CYS A 454 7.97 -10.47 -7.61
CA CYS A 454 9.05 -11.13 -6.93
C CYS A 454 8.85 -12.63 -7.15
N LYS A 455 9.80 -13.26 -7.83
CA LYS A 455 10.00 -14.69 -7.61
C LYS A 455 10.47 -14.80 -6.18
N THR A 456 9.54 -15.02 -5.26
CA THR A 456 9.88 -15.41 -3.91
C THR A 456 10.67 -16.71 -4.06
N SER A 457 12.00 -16.60 -4.03
CA SER A 457 12.82 -17.74 -3.65
C SER A 457 12.21 -18.20 -2.34
N TYR A 458 11.65 -19.41 -2.34
CA TYR A 458 10.91 -19.95 -1.20
C TYR A 458 11.73 -19.65 0.06
N ARG A 459 11.05 -19.19 1.13
CA ARG A 459 11.47 -18.59 2.43
C ARG A 459 12.75 -19.13 3.15
N CYS A 460 13.64 -19.79 2.43
CA CYS A 460 14.12 -21.14 2.69
C CYS A 460 15.51 -21.38 2.05
N LEU A 461 15.86 -20.69 0.96
CA LEU A 461 17.21 -20.72 0.42
C LEU A 461 17.90 -19.37 0.66
N ARG A 462 18.33 -19.11 1.90
CA ARG A 462 18.98 -17.84 2.28
C ARG A 462 20.47 -17.81 1.93
N ARG A 463 21.11 -18.98 1.87
CA ARG A 463 22.54 -19.09 1.56
C ARG A 463 22.88 -20.42 0.91
N LYS A 464 23.66 -20.40 -0.17
CA LYS A 464 24.30 -21.57 -0.78
C LYS A 464 25.72 -21.73 -0.24
N ILE A 465 26.03 -22.90 0.30
CA ILE A 465 27.37 -23.30 0.72
C ILE A 465 27.74 -24.50 -0.17
N ALA A 466 28.75 -24.34 -1.02
CA ALA A 466 29.25 -25.42 -1.86
C ALA A 466 30.56 -25.93 -1.26
N ASP A 467 30.61 -27.22 -0.92
CA ASP A 467 31.85 -27.91 -0.54
C ASP A 467 31.97 -29.18 -1.40
N GLY A 468 32.85 -29.15 -2.41
CA GLY A 468 33.14 -30.29 -3.28
C GLY A 468 31.89 -30.93 -3.90
N SER A 469 31.56 -32.15 -3.48
CA SER A 469 30.49 -32.99 -4.02
C SER A 469 29.09 -32.74 -3.44
N THR A 470 28.94 -31.84 -2.47
CA THR A 470 27.68 -31.60 -1.77
C THR A 470 27.27 -30.14 -1.88
N VAL A 471 26.06 -29.91 -2.41
CA VAL A 471 25.42 -28.59 -2.38
C VAL A 471 24.61 -28.48 -1.10
N GLN A 472 24.93 -27.47 -0.29
CA GLN A 472 24.20 -27.15 0.92
C GLN A 472 23.44 -25.83 0.78
N TYR A 473 22.18 -25.84 1.19
CA TYR A 473 21.42 -24.62 1.38
C TYR A 473 21.06 -24.45 2.85
N GLU A 474 21.17 -23.23 3.36
CA GLU A 474 20.87 -22.90 4.75
C GLU A 474 19.73 -21.89 4.83
N CYS A 475 18.72 -22.22 5.65
CA CYS A 475 17.68 -21.31 6.07
C CYS A 475 17.73 -21.09 7.58
N ALA A 476 17.94 -19.85 8.02
CA ALA A 476 17.69 -19.49 9.40
C ALA A 476 16.18 -19.38 9.62
N ILE A 477 15.60 -20.28 10.40
CA ILE A 477 14.24 -20.14 10.91
C ILE A 477 14.29 -19.15 12.06
N LYS A 478 13.73 -17.95 11.85
CA LYS A 478 13.58 -16.89 12.86
C LYS A 478 12.08 -16.73 13.23
N ALA A 479 11.77 -15.65 13.96
CA ALA A 479 10.40 -15.27 14.38
C ALA A 479 9.40 -15.10 13.21
N ASP A 480 9.88 -15.00 11.98
CA ASP A 480 9.10 -14.89 10.74
C ASP A 480 8.39 -16.19 10.33
N LEU A 481 9.02 -17.36 10.52
CA LEU A 481 8.35 -18.64 10.29
C LEU A 481 7.40 -18.99 11.46
N PHE A 482 7.70 -18.54 12.68
CA PHE A 482 6.79 -18.66 13.82
C PHE A 482 5.44 -18.03 13.49
N LYS A 483 5.40 -16.80 12.94
CA LYS A 483 4.15 -16.14 12.53
C LYS A 483 3.31 -16.97 11.55
N VAL A 484 3.94 -17.82 10.73
CA VAL A 484 3.25 -18.72 9.78
C VAL A 484 2.84 -20.02 10.44
N CYS A 485 3.72 -20.65 11.21
CA CYS A 485 3.49 -21.97 11.79
C CYS A 485 2.78 -21.93 13.15
N ALA A 486 2.64 -20.77 13.79
CA ALA A 486 2.12 -20.62 15.17
C ALA A 486 0.71 -21.20 15.34
N GLU A 487 -0.06 -21.25 14.26
CA GLU A 487 -1.41 -21.84 14.24
C GLU A 487 -1.40 -23.36 14.01
N HIS A 488 -0.31 -23.93 13.49
CA HIS A 488 -0.14 -25.37 13.31
C HIS A 488 0.37 -26.01 14.61
N VAL A 489 -0.58 -26.33 15.48
CA VAL A 489 -0.32 -26.85 16.83
C VAL A 489 -0.71 -28.32 16.92
N VAL A 490 0.26 -29.18 17.22
CA VAL A 490 0.07 -30.63 17.43
C VAL A 490 0.52 -30.95 18.85
N PHE A 491 -0.34 -31.60 19.64
CA PHE A 491 -0.09 -31.91 21.06
C PHE A 491 0.48 -30.74 21.88
N ASN A 492 -0.13 -29.56 21.71
CA ASN A 492 0.28 -28.32 22.39
C ASN A 492 1.71 -27.83 22.06
N GLN A 493 2.30 -28.29 20.96
CA GLN A 493 3.58 -27.83 20.42
C GLN A 493 3.37 -27.22 19.03
N ILE A 494 4.11 -26.16 18.71
CA ILE A 494 4.11 -25.60 17.35
C ILE A 494 4.99 -26.51 16.51
N VAL A 495 4.37 -27.21 15.56
CA VAL A 495 5.08 -28.13 14.66
C VAL A 495 5.19 -27.46 13.30
N VAL A 496 6.36 -27.49 12.67
CA VAL A 496 6.48 -26.99 11.29
C VAL A 496 5.72 -27.93 10.35
N PRO A 497 4.76 -27.43 9.53
CA PRO A 497 3.98 -28.24 8.61
C PRO A 497 4.85 -28.99 7.59
N GLY A 498 4.46 -30.22 7.24
CA GLY A 498 5.20 -31.06 6.28
C GLY A 498 5.44 -30.41 4.91
N VAL A 499 4.46 -29.62 4.44
CA VAL A 499 4.54 -28.87 3.17
C VAL A 499 5.73 -27.90 3.14
N VAL A 500 6.13 -27.36 4.29
CA VAL A 500 7.31 -26.50 4.39
C VAL A 500 8.54 -27.27 3.93
N TYR A 501 8.70 -28.54 4.34
CA TYR A 501 9.85 -29.32 3.92
C TYR A 501 9.85 -29.64 2.43
N VAL A 502 8.66 -29.94 1.88
CA VAL A 502 8.52 -30.22 0.45
C VAL A 502 8.88 -28.99 -0.39
N GLU A 503 8.36 -27.81 -0.02
CA GLU A 503 8.68 -26.56 -0.73
C GLU A 503 10.18 -26.24 -0.70
N HIS A 504 10.84 -26.42 0.46
CA HIS A 504 12.29 -26.25 0.59
C HIS A 504 13.06 -27.19 -0.36
N ALA A 505 12.70 -28.47 -0.37
CA ALA A 505 13.40 -29.47 -1.17
C ALA A 505 13.17 -29.27 -2.67
N MET A 506 11.95 -28.92 -3.09
CA MET A 506 11.64 -28.60 -4.49
C MET A 506 12.44 -27.40 -5.00
N GLU A 507 12.63 -26.37 -4.17
CA GLU A 507 13.39 -25.19 -4.59
C GLU A 507 14.90 -25.45 -4.63
N ALA A 508 15.42 -26.13 -3.60
CA ALA A 508 16.83 -26.55 -3.59
C ALA A 508 17.14 -27.46 -4.79
N MET A 509 16.18 -28.30 -5.18
CA MET A 509 16.28 -29.13 -6.38
C MET A 509 16.37 -28.28 -7.65
N LYS A 510 15.50 -27.28 -7.85
CA LYS A 510 15.53 -26.43 -9.07
C LYS A 510 16.88 -25.75 -9.26
N THR A 511 17.48 -25.27 -8.17
CA THR A 511 18.81 -24.62 -8.19
C THR A 511 19.97 -25.60 -8.42
N VAL A 512 19.76 -26.89 -8.11
CA VAL A 512 20.73 -27.97 -8.32
C VAL A 512 20.63 -28.57 -9.71
N ILE A 513 19.41 -28.85 -10.18
CA ILE A 513 19.13 -29.54 -11.45
C ILE A 513 19.10 -28.56 -12.62
N GLY A 514 18.75 -27.28 -12.37
CA GLY A 514 18.67 -26.23 -13.38
C GLY A 514 17.39 -26.28 -14.24
N SER A 515 16.42 -27.12 -13.88
CA SER A 515 15.10 -27.24 -14.53
C SER A 515 14.03 -27.59 -13.51
N ASP A 516 12.77 -27.60 -13.96
CA ASP A 516 11.69 -28.22 -13.20
C ASP A 516 11.93 -29.74 -13.04
N GLY A 517 11.39 -30.29 -11.96
CA GLY A 517 11.54 -31.68 -11.54
C GLY A 517 10.55 -32.01 -10.43
N TYR A 518 10.73 -33.17 -9.79
CA TYR A 518 9.83 -33.64 -8.74
C TYR A 518 10.60 -34.35 -7.63
N LEU A 519 9.98 -34.49 -6.46
CA LEU A 519 10.54 -35.27 -5.36
C LEU A 519 9.94 -36.68 -5.36
N GLU A 520 10.74 -37.69 -5.07
CA GLU A 520 10.32 -39.09 -4.93
C GLU A 520 10.68 -39.61 -3.53
N ASP A 521 9.99 -40.68 -3.11
CA ASP A 521 10.32 -41.44 -1.90
C ASP A 521 10.46 -40.58 -0.62
N LEU A 522 9.57 -39.59 -0.46
CA LEU A 522 9.59 -38.67 0.68
C LEU A 522 9.32 -39.40 2.00
N ALA A 523 10.27 -39.34 2.93
CA ALA A 523 10.11 -39.78 4.31
C ALA A 523 10.18 -38.57 5.25
N MET A 524 9.13 -38.35 6.03
CA MET A 524 9.07 -37.35 7.10
C MET A 524 9.37 -38.07 8.43
N THR A 525 10.53 -37.82 9.03
CA THR A 525 11.09 -38.65 10.11
C THR A 525 10.87 -38.03 11.48
N TRP A 526 11.28 -36.78 11.67
CA TRP A 526 11.11 -36.06 12.93
C TRP A 526 10.50 -34.67 12.69
N PRO A 527 9.44 -34.28 13.39
CA PRO A 527 8.88 -32.94 13.26
C PRO A 527 9.84 -31.90 13.83
N LEU A 528 10.06 -30.81 13.10
CA LEU A 528 10.71 -29.64 13.67
C LEU A 528 9.72 -28.90 14.58
N ILE A 529 10.04 -28.86 15.87
CA ILE A 529 9.23 -28.18 16.90
C ILE A 529 9.80 -26.78 17.16
N ILE A 530 8.94 -25.76 17.06
CA ILE A 530 9.25 -24.38 17.42
C ILE A 530 8.88 -24.15 18.90
N PRO A 531 9.80 -23.67 19.76
CA PRO A 531 9.49 -23.30 21.14
C PRO A 531 8.43 -22.21 21.21
N LYS A 532 7.48 -22.30 22.16
CA LYS A 532 6.34 -21.39 22.24
C LYS A 532 6.65 -19.97 22.72
N HIS A 533 7.79 -19.73 23.39
CA HIS A 533 8.29 -18.41 23.82
C HIS A 533 9.72 -18.56 24.37
N THR A 534 10.62 -17.63 24.05
CA THR A 534 11.79 -17.30 24.88
C THR A 534 11.93 -15.78 24.91
N ASP A 535 12.08 -15.20 26.10
CA ASP A 535 12.26 -13.74 26.32
C ASP A 535 13.65 -13.22 25.89
N GLU A 536 14.48 -14.10 25.31
CA GLU A 536 15.79 -13.75 24.77
C GLU A 536 15.76 -13.70 23.23
N PRO A 537 16.17 -12.57 22.61
CA PRO A 537 16.15 -12.38 21.16
C PRO A 537 17.17 -13.24 20.40
N THR A 538 17.90 -14.13 21.08
CA THR A 538 19.06 -14.86 20.55
C THR A 538 18.95 -16.39 20.67
N ALA A 539 17.97 -16.94 21.38
CA ALA A 539 17.92 -18.38 21.65
C ALA A 539 17.15 -19.15 20.55
N LEU A 540 17.89 -19.91 19.74
CA LEU A 540 17.46 -20.79 18.64
C LEU A 540 17.19 -20.10 17.29
N ALA A 541 18.26 -19.68 16.62
CA ALA A 541 18.31 -19.88 15.18
C ALA A 541 18.30 -21.39 14.91
N VAL A 542 17.22 -21.89 14.29
CA VAL A 542 17.20 -23.25 13.75
C VAL A 542 17.59 -23.17 12.29
N PHE A 543 18.70 -23.79 11.92
CA PHE A 543 19.16 -23.78 10.54
C PHE A 543 18.67 -25.03 9.82
N LEU A 544 17.72 -24.87 8.89
CA LEU A 544 17.37 -25.96 7.98
C LEU A 544 18.44 -26.06 6.88
N ARG A 545 19.02 -27.25 6.76
CA ARG A 545 20.05 -27.59 5.79
C ARG A 545 19.53 -28.60 4.79
N PHE A 546 19.44 -28.20 3.53
CA PHE A 546 19.31 -29.15 2.43
C PHE A 546 20.69 -29.68 2.09
N CYS A 547 20.90 -30.98 2.13
CA CYS A 547 22.15 -31.63 1.73
C CYS A 547 21.90 -32.56 0.55
N GLN A 548 22.48 -32.26 -0.61
CA GLN A 548 22.42 -33.16 -1.76
C GLN A 548 23.54 -34.20 -1.72
N MET A 549 23.17 -35.48 -1.83
CA MET A 549 24.11 -36.58 -1.98
C MET A 549 23.71 -37.43 -3.20
N GLY A 550 24.19 -37.04 -4.38
CA GLY A 550 23.76 -37.66 -5.64
C GLY A 550 22.34 -37.26 -6.03
N ASP A 551 21.45 -38.24 -6.20
CA ASP A 551 20.01 -38.05 -6.42
C ASP A 551 19.21 -37.96 -5.11
N LYS A 552 19.85 -38.14 -3.96
CA LYS A 552 19.20 -38.05 -2.65
C LYS A 552 19.32 -36.66 -2.04
N PHE A 553 18.33 -36.29 -1.26
CA PHE A 553 18.39 -35.12 -0.40
C PHE A 553 18.01 -35.45 1.03
N GLU A 554 18.60 -34.68 1.95
CA GLU A 554 18.16 -34.63 3.34
C GLU A 554 17.93 -33.20 3.79
N MET A 555 16.90 -33.01 4.59
CA MET A 555 16.61 -31.79 5.30
C MET A 555 16.92 -31.96 6.78
N ARG A 556 17.92 -31.25 7.26
CA ARG A 556 18.40 -31.35 8.64
C ARG A 556 18.22 -30.04 9.37
N SER A 557 18.01 -30.07 10.69
CA SER A 557 18.15 -28.87 11.50
C SER A 557 19.35 -28.92 12.43
N VAL A 558 19.87 -27.73 12.75
CA VAL A 558 20.86 -27.48 13.80
C VAL A 558 20.33 -26.38 14.71
N ARG A 559 20.46 -26.56 16.03
CA ARG A 559 20.03 -25.57 17.04
C ARG A 559 21.24 -24.80 17.57
N GLY A 560 21.29 -23.48 17.34
CA GLY A 560 22.34 -22.61 17.88
C GLY A 560 23.75 -22.98 17.39
N GLU A 561 24.74 -23.03 18.29
CA GLU A 561 26.13 -23.41 18.00
C GLU A 561 26.39 -24.93 18.06
N SER A 562 25.35 -25.76 18.22
CA SER A 562 25.50 -27.22 18.27
C SER A 562 26.00 -27.79 16.94
N THR A 563 26.76 -28.88 16.98
CA THR A 563 27.13 -29.66 15.79
C THR A 563 26.19 -30.83 15.52
N GLU A 564 25.23 -31.09 16.40
CA GLU A 564 24.30 -32.21 16.30
C GLU A 564 23.19 -31.89 15.29
N MET A 565 23.02 -32.75 14.29
CA MET A 565 22.04 -32.57 13.20
C MET A 565 20.86 -33.52 13.38
N MET A 566 19.64 -32.99 13.25
CA MET A 566 18.41 -33.78 13.24
C MET A 566 17.81 -33.81 11.85
N THR A 567 17.64 -34.99 11.25
CA THR A 567 16.94 -35.15 9.96
C THR A 567 15.44 -35.07 10.16
N HIS A 568 14.77 -34.25 9.36
CA HIS A 568 13.32 -34.03 9.38
C HIS A 568 12.60 -34.63 8.18
N CYS A 569 13.24 -34.54 7.02
CA CYS A 569 12.70 -35.01 5.75
C CYS A 569 13.85 -35.51 4.87
N GLU A 570 13.66 -36.62 4.20
CA GLU A 570 14.58 -37.16 3.20
C GLU A 570 13.83 -37.71 2.00
N GLY A 571 14.49 -37.80 0.85
CA GLY A 571 13.90 -38.31 -0.38
C GLY A 571 14.86 -38.27 -1.56
N ARG A 572 14.32 -38.41 -2.77
CA ARG A 572 15.09 -38.39 -4.03
C ARG A 572 14.60 -37.30 -4.97
N LEU A 573 15.45 -36.90 -5.90
CA LEU A 573 15.19 -35.86 -6.89
C LEU A 573 14.99 -36.47 -8.28
N GLY A 574 13.79 -36.33 -8.84
CA GLY A 574 13.41 -36.72 -10.19
C GLY A 574 13.45 -35.56 -11.20
N ARG A 575 13.47 -35.88 -12.50
CA ARG A 575 13.49 -34.90 -13.62
C ARG A 575 12.26 -35.06 -14.52
N GLY A 576 11.65 -33.96 -14.94
CA GLY A 576 10.47 -33.95 -15.82
C GLY A 576 9.17 -33.52 -15.12
N LEU A 577 8.05 -33.59 -15.84
CA LEU A 577 6.70 -33.27 -15.35
C LEU A 577 5.97 -34.57 -14.98
N ALA A 578 5.40 -34.63 -13.78
CA ALA A 578 4.56 -35.75 -13.33
C ALA A 578 3.13 -35.63 -13.87
N GLU A 579 2.44 -36.76 -14.12
CA GLU A 579 1.04 -36.74 -14.59
C GLU A 579 0.03 -36.51 -13.43
N PRO A 580 -1.03 -35.70 -13.63
CA PRO A 580 -1.97 -35.31 -12.56
C PRO A 580 -3.18 -36.25 -12.39
N SER A 581 -3.73 -36.32 -11.16
CA SER A 581 -5.07 -36.87 -10.85
C SER A 581 -5.70 -36.21 -9.60
N THR A 582 -7.01 -36.37 -9.37
CA THR A 582 -7.85 -35.57 -8.43
C THR A 582 -8.29 -36.28 -7.14
N LEU A 583 -8.51 -35.51 -6.05
CA LEU A 583 -9.05 -35.95 -4.74
C LEU A 583 -10.17 -35.00 -4.27
N ASP A 584 -11.12 -35.51 -3.49
CA ASP A 584 -12.16 -34.72 -2.80
C ASP A 584 -11.66 -34.20 -1.44
N LEU A 585 -11.82 -32.90 -1.19
CA LEU A 585 -11.28 -32.18 -0.03
C LEU A 585 -12.13 -32.35 1.25
N GLU A 586 -13.43 -32.59 1.11
CA GLU A 586 -14.33 -32.68 2.28
C GLU A 586 -14.00 -33.90 3.14
N ASP A 587 -13.73 -35.05 2.52
CA ASP A 587 -13.38 -36.31 3.19
C ASP A 587 -12.06 -36.21 3.99
N MET A 588 -11.09 -35.43 3.49
CA MET A 588 -9.78 -35.27 4.11
C MET A 588 -9.88 -34.45 5.40
N TYR A 589 -10.57 -33.31 5.38
CA TYR A 589 -10.71 -32.46 6.55
C TYR A 589 -11.53 -33.13 7.66
N GLU A 590 -12.54 -33.91 7.31
CA GLU A 590 -13.33 -34.68 8.28
C GLU A 590 -12.49 -35.77 8.98
N ALA A 591 -11.60 -36.44 8.24
CA ALA A 591 -10.67 -37.42 8.80
C ALA A 591 -9.62 -36.80 9.75
N ILE A 592 -9.09 -35.62 9.40
CA ILE A 592 -8.11 -34.88 10.21
C ILE A 592 -8.73 -34.45 11.55
N GLN A 593 -9.96 -33.94 11.53
CA GLN A 593 -10.66 -33.55 12.75
C GLN A 593 -10.99 -34.75 13.65
N LYS A 594 -11.40 -35.89 13.07
CA LYS A 594 -11.66 -37.13 13.83
C LYS A 594 -10.40 -37.69 14.51
N ALA A 595 -9.21 -37.39 13.98
CA ALA A 595 -7.92 -37.76 14.58
C ALA A 595 -7.43 -36.79 15.68
N GLY A 596 -8.19 -35.73 15.99
CA GLY A 596 -7.82 -34.74 17.00
C GLY A 596 -6.72 -33.76 16.56
N LEU A 597 -6.51 -33.63 15.24
CA LEU A 597 -5.56 -32.69 14.65
C LEU A 597 -6.28 -31.39 14.28
N TRP A 598 -5.69 -30.25 14.64
CA TRP A 598 -6.19 -28.93 14.28
C TRP A 598 -5.13 -28.17 13.49
N LEU A 599 -5.41 -27.92 12.21
CA LEU A 599 -4.47 -27.25 11.31
C LEU A 599 -4.50 -25.73 11.43
N GLY A 600 -5.54 -25.15 12.05
CA GLY A 600 -5.73 -23.70 12.18
C GLY A 600 -6.41 -23.06 10.96
N PRO A 601 -7.05 -21.88 11.10
CA PRO A 601 -7.83 -21.25 10.03
C PRO A 601 -7.00 -20.92 8.78
N ARG A 602 -5.72 -20.56 8.95
CA ARG A 602 -4.81 -20.27 7.82
C ARG A 602 -4.43 -21.48 6.97
N PHE A 603 -4.60 -22.69 7.50
CA PHE A 603 -4.29 -23.94 6.80
C PHE A 603 -5.56 -24.72 6.40
N GLN A 604 -6.72 -24.11 6.61
CA GLN A 604 -8.05 -24.59 6.18
C GLN A 604 -8.53 -23.81 4.94
N ALA A 605 -7.66 -23.65 3.94
CA ALA A 605 -8.05 -23.07 2.65
C ALA A 605 -8.33 -24.23 1.68
N GLY A 606 -9.60 -24.59 1.54
CA GLY A 606 -10.01 -25.60 0.58
C GLY A 606 -10.05 -25.01 -0.83
N SER A 607 -9.05 -25.34 -1.65
CA SER A 607 -9.16 -25.29 -3.11
C SER A 607 -8.47 -26.54 -3.67
N ASP A 608 -9.11 -27.22 -4.62
CA ASP A 608 -8.80 -28.55 -5.16
C ASP A 608 -7.32 -28.99 -5.02
N LEU A 609 -7.08 -30.04 -4.22
CA LEU A 609 -5.79 -30.72 -4.14
C LEU A 609 -5.78 -31.93 -5.07
N THR A 610 -4.81 -31.98 -5.98
CA THR A 610 -4.52 -33.13 -6.85
C THR A 610 -3.45 -34.04 -6.25
N PHE A 611 -3.70 -35.36 -6.19
CA PHE A 611 -2.77 -36.40 -5.71
C PHE A 611 -2.81 -37.62 -6.65
N THR A 612 -1.74 -38.43 -6.69
CA THR A 612 -1.67 -39.68 -7.50
C THR A 612 -1.67 -40.92 -6.62
N ASN A 613 -2.61 -41.85 -6.89
CA ASN A 613 -2.64 -43.18 -6.27
C ASN A 613 -2.14 -44.24 -7.25
N GLN A 614 -0.81 -44.33 -7.37
CA GLN A 614 -0.01 -45.55 -7.62
C GLN A 614 1.48 -45.15 -7.76
N ALA A 615 2.15 -44.92 -6.62
CA ALA A 615 3.62 -44.78 -6.36
C ALA A 615 4.52 -43.88 -7.28
N PRO A 616 5.56 -43.20 -6.76
CA PRO A 616 5.70 -42.44 -5.51
C PRO A 616 5.16 -41.00 -5.66
N ALA A 617 4.83 -40.37 -4.53
CA ALA A 617 4.06 -39.13 -4.45
C ALA A 617 4.81 -37.88 -4.97
N CYS A 618 4.14 -37.07 -5.80
CA CYS A 618 4.57 -35.73 -6.21
C CYS A 618 3.52 -34.71 -5.75
N ILE A 619 3.97 -33.56 -5.20
CA ILE A 619 3.10 -32.40 -4.91
C ILE A 619 3.29 -31.38 -6.03
N THR A 620 2.25 -31.14 -6.82
CA THR A 620 2.18 -30.02 -7.76
C THR A 620 1.06 -29.07 -7.37
N ARG A 621 1.34 -27.76 -7.29
CA ARG A 621 0.35 -26.72 -6.97
C ARG A 621 -0.56 -26.47 -8.17
N SER A 622 -1.86 -26.53 -7.96
CA SER A 622 -2.85 -25.76 -8.71
C SER A 622 -2.76 -24.28 -8.29
N PRO A 623 -2.88 -23.29 -9.19
CA PRO A 623 -2.95 -21.88 -8.82
C PRO A 623 -4.17 -21.63 -7.92
N TRP A 624 -3.89 -21.09 -6.74
CA TRP A 624 -4.85 -20.69 -5.71
C TRP A 624 -6.08 -19.98 -6.31
N ASN A 625 -7.23 -20.63 -6.26
CA ASN A 625 -8.55 -20.05 -6.48
C ASN A 625 -9.40 -20.33 -5.24
N HIS A 626 -9.76 -19.24 -4.54
CA HIS A 626 -10.69 -18.99 -3.42
C HIS A 626 -11.75 -20.03 -3.00
N PRO A 627 -12.35 -19.90 -1.79
CA PRO A 627 -12.28 -18.77 -0.82
C PRO A 627 -11.33 -18.97 0.36
#